data_AF-A0A8I1YCH8-F1
#
_entry.id   AF-A0A8I1YCH8-F1
#
_cell.length_a   1.000
_cell.length_b   1.000
_cell.length_c   1.000
_cell.angle_alpha   90.00
_cell.angle_beta   90.00
_cell.angle_gamma   90.00
#
_symmetry.space_group_name_H-M   'P 1'
#
loop_
_entity.id
_entity.type
_entity.pdbx_description
1 polymer ?
#
loop_
_entity_poly.entity_id
_entity_poly.type
_entity_poly.pdbx_seq_one_letter_code
_entity_poly.pdbx_strand_id
1 'polypeptide(L)'
;MASPHPTYPNPTIVQVACEITFASQSDVRLTAGLLFPSFASEFPEIAPIAGGTIQLVMGQPSFAPEAPPQQPPAAAFRFSTESDARFVQLSKNNFIYQTHEAYPGWADYRAKLLELWAKSSVLLAPTAIVKLGLRYINRIPKTGQHKALVDWLQTTPDVPGALLTSKEHFLGRVESSPAPSHLRLVTVANAVPTPDAPEGAIIFDIDRIATEQLPVSAAAISEKLDVLHEDIWNSFNTASSPLLKAYLSGSIR
;
A
#
# COMPACT_ATOMS: atom_id res chain seq x y z
N MET A 1 -4.57 -19.88 21.43
CA MET A 1 -3.61 -18.74 21.36
C MET A 1 -4.21 -17.71 20.42
N ALA A 2 -4.21 -16.43 20.76
CA ALA A 2 -4.73 -15.39 19.86
C ALA A 2 -3.85 -15.31 18.60
N SER A 3 -4.47 -15.08 17.43
CA SER A 3 -3.73 -14.83 16.18
C SER A 3 -2.78 -13.64 16.37
N PRO A 4 -1.53 -13.68 15.87
CA PRO A 4 -0.59 -12.56 15.98
C PRO A 4 -1.14 -11.27 15.37
N HIS A 5 -1.98 -11.39 14.33
CA HIS A 5 -2.77 -10.30 13.76
C HIS A 5 -4.25 -10.73 13.76
N PRO A 6 -5.12 -10.11 14.58
CA PRO A 6 -6.53 -10.42 14.59
C PRO A 6 -7.24 -9.91 13.34
N THR A 7 -8.18 -10.70 12.83
CA THR A 7 -9.21 -10.21 11.92
C THR A 7 -10.29 -9.49 12.72
N TYR A 8 -10.71 -8.33 12.24
CA TYR A 8 -11.67 -7.48 12.92
C TYR A 8 -13.04 -7.53 12.23
N PRO A 9 -14.16 -7.58 12.98
CA PRO A 9 -15.50 -7.44 12.42
C PRO A 9 -15.71 -6.14 11.64
N ASN A 10 -15.06 -5.05 12.08
CA ASN A 10 -15.13 -3.75 11.42
C ASN A 10 -13.72 -3.34 10.92
N PRO A 11 -13.18 -3.96 9.86
CA PRO A 11 -11.85 -3.64 9.39
C PRO A 11 -11.80 -2.24 8.79
N THR A 12 -10.74 -1.49 9.07
CA THR A 12 -10.52 -0.15 8.50
C THR A 12 -9.65 -0.16 7.25
N ILE A 13 -8.99 -1.27 6.94
CA ILE A 13 -8.12 -1.39 5.76
C ILE A 13 -9.02 -1.36 4.52
N VAL A 14 -8.83 -0.33 3.69
CA VAL A 14 -9.55 -0.14 2.42
C VAL A 14 -8.65 -0.34 1.20
N GLN A 15 -7.33 -0.35 1.40
CA GLN A 15 -6.38 -0.65 0.34
C GLN A 15 -5.13 -1.32 0.92
N VAL A 16 -4.64 -2.32 0.20
CA VAL A 16 -3.30 -2.88 0.40
C VAL A 16 -2.60 -2.94 -0.94
N ALA A 17 -1.34 -2.50 -0.98
CA ALA A 17 -0.51 -2.54 -2.17
C ALA A 17 0.87 -3.07 -1.82
N CYS A 18 1.43 -3.87 -2.72
CA CYS A 18 2.82 -4.28 -2.67
C CYS A 18 3.50 -3.95 -4.00
N GLU A 19 4.69 -3.39 -3.90
CA GLU A 19 5.58 -3.07 -5.01
C GLU A 19 6.84 -3.92 -4.91
N ILE A 20 7.22 -4.52 -6.04
CA ILE A 20 8.47 -5.26 -6.20
C ILE A 20 9.22 -4.62 -7.36
N THR A 21 10.28 -3.87 -7.05
CA THR A 21 11.21 -3.35 -8.06
C THR A 21 12.38 -4.32 -8.18
N PHE A 22 12.78 -4.62 -9.40
CA PHE A 22 13.81 -5.61 -9.70
C PHE A 22 14.74 -5.14 -10.82
N ALA A 23 15.97 -5.64 -10.80
CA ALA A 23 16.85 -5.60 -11.95
C ALA A 23 16.46 -6.74 -12.90
N SER A 24 16.50 -6.47 -14.21
CA SER A 24 16.29 -7.48 -15.25
C SER A 24 17.29 -7.24 -16.38
N GLN A 25 17.82 -8.34 -16.91
CA GLN A 25 18.66 -8.33 -18.12
C GLN A 25 17.85 -8.70 -19.37
N SER A 26 16.53 -8.80 -19.26
CA SER A 26 15.66 -9.13 -20.37
C SER A 26 15.64 -8.00 -21.41
N ASP A 27 15.97 -8.35 -22.65
CA ASP A 27 15.77 -7.51 -23.83
C ASP A 27 14.37 -7.69 -24.43
N VAL A 28 13.53 -8.54 -23.83
CA VAL A 28 12.16 -8.76 -24.28
C VAL A 28 11.36 -7.47 -24.18
N ARG A 29 10.83 -7.02 -25.31
CA ARG A 29 9.90 -5.90 -25.35
C ARG A 29 8.55 -6.34 -24.77
N LEU A 30 8.18 -5.77 -23.63
CA LEU A 30 6.87 -6.00 -23.04
C LEU A 30 5.76 -5.44 -23.93
N THR A 31 4.74 -6.26 -24.15
CA THR A 31 3.53 -5.90 -24.88
C THR A 31 2.32 -6.49 -24.14
N ALA A 32 1.15 -5.87 -24.30
CA ALA A 32 -0.09 -6.42 -23.75
C ALA A 32 -0.32 -7.87 -24.19
N GLY A 33 -0.09 -8.19 -25.47
CA GLY A 33 -0.27 -9.55 -26.00
C GLY A 33 0.65 -10.62 -25.39
N LEU A 34 1.87 -10.23 -24.97
CA LEU A 34 2.78 -11.14 -24.27
C LEU A 34 2.35 -11.40 -22.82
N LEU A 35 1.86 -10.37 -22.14
CA LEU A 35 1.55 -10.41 -20.72
C LEU A 35 0.15 -10.95 -20.43
N PHE A 36 -0.83 -10.59 -21.27
CA PHE A 36 -2.25 -10.87 -21.04
C PHE A 36 -2.59 -12.34 -20.78
N PRO A 37 -2.05 -13.32 -21.52
CA PRO A 37 -2.40 -14.73 -21.29
C PRO A 37 -2.14 -15.21 -19.85
N SER A 38 -1.17 -14.62 -19.15
CA SER A 38 -0.83 -14.97 -17.76
C SER A 38 -1.83 -14.45 -16.73
N PHE A 39 -2.64 -13.44 -17.07
CA PHE A 39 -3.54 -12.76 -16.14
C PHE A 39 -5.01 -12.80 -16.55
N ALA A 40 -5.32 -13.06 -17.83
CA ALA A 40 -6.65 -12.93 -18.42
C ALA A 40 -7.77 -13.67 -17.67
N SER A 41 -7.47 -14.79 -17.00
CA SER A 41 -8.48 -15.55 -16.24
C SER A 41 -9.01 -14.81 -15.01
N GLU A 42 -8.21 -13.92 -14.41
CA GLU A 42 -8.56 -13.21 -13.17
C GLU A 42 -8.59 -11.68 -13.38
N PHE A 43 -7.78 -11.16 -14.31
CA PHE A 43 -7.65 -9.75 -14.63
C PHE A 43 -7.87 -9.54 -16.15
N PRO A 44 -9.13 -9.60 -16.61
CA PRO A 44 -9.45 -9.54 -18.04
C PRO A 44 -9.28 -8.15 -18.65
N GLU A 45 -9.31 -7.09 -17.85
CA GLU A 45 -9.19 -5.71 -18.33
C GLU A 45 -7.73 -5.30 -18.44
N ILE A 46 -7.35 -4.62 -19.53
CA ILE A 46 -5.97 -4.16 -19.77
C ILE A 46 -5.97 -2.68 -20.12
N ALA A 47 -5.09 -1.92 -19.45
CA ALA A 47 -4.81 -0.53 -19.81
C ALA A 47 -3.29 -0.28 -19.90
N PRO A 48 -2.80 0.42 -20.94
CA PRO A 48 -1.46 0.97 -20.92
C PRO A 48 -1.37 2.06 -19.86
N ILE A 49 -0.26 2.09 -19.14
CA ILE A 49 0.05 3.17 -18.21
C ILE A 49 0.95 4.14 -18.97
N ALA A 50 0.40 5.31 -19.30
CA ALA A 50 1.21 6.43 -19.74
C ALA A 50 2.17 6.76 -18.59
N GLY A 51 3.47 6.57 -18.81
CA GLY A 51 4.44 6.72 -17.72
C GLY A 51 4.32 8.09 -17.07
N GLY A 52 4.25 8.09 -15.74
CA GLY A 52 4.16 9.32 -14.94
C GLY A 52 3.00 9.42 -13.97
N THR A 53 2.27 8.36 -13.63
CA THR A 53 1.39 8.42 -12.44
C THR A 53 2.21 8.23 -11.18
N ILE A 54 2.85 9.32 -10.74
CA ILE A 54 2.96 9.61 -9.30
C ILE A 54 1.53 9.51 -8.77
N GLN A 55 1.27 8.60 -7.82
CA GLN A 55 0.05 8.70 -7.02
C GLN A 55 0.13 10.03 -6.26
N LEU A 56 -0.47 11.07 -6.84
CA LEU A 56 -0.70 12.35 -6.20
C LEU A 56 -1.58 12.09 -4.99
N VAL A 57 -0.95 12.05 -3.81
CA VAL A 57 -1.65 12.33 -2.57
C VAL A 57 -2.17 13.77 -2.72
N MET A 58 -3.49 13.90 -2.74
CA MET A 58 -4.20 15.17 -2.90
C MET A 58 -3.71 16.17 -1.84
N GLY A 59 -2.99 17.22 -2.25
CA GLY A 59 -2.70 18.39 -1.39
C GLY A 59 -1.25 18.89 -1.21
N GLN A 60 -0.25 18.48 -1.99
CA GLN A 60 1.13 19.02 -1.86
C GLN A 60 1.60 19.79 -3.12
N PRO A 61 2.20 20.99 -2.97
CA PRO A 61 2.98 21.63 -4.04
C PRO A 61 4.31 20.88 -4.19
N SER A 62 4.59 20.43 -5.42
CA SER A 62 5.80 19.69 -5.78
C SER A 62 7.03 20.60 -5.83
N PHE A 63 7.99 20.40 -4.93
CA PHE A 63 9.38 20.84 -5.13
C PHE A 63 10.14 19.70 -5.81
N ALA A 64 10.21 19.71 -7.13
CA ALA A 64 11.09 18.83 -7.89
C ALA A 64 12.28 19.66 -8.42
N PRO A 65 13.54 19.29 -8.11
CA PRO A 65 14.68 19.78 -8.88
C PRO A 65 14.57 19.24 -10.32
N GLU A 66 15.03 20.02 -11.30
CA GLU A 66 15.10 19.61 -12.72
C GLU A 66 15.72 18.21 -12.85
N ALA A 67 14.89 17.25 -13.27
CA ALA A 67 15.34 15.91 -13.60
C ALA A 67 15.92 15.88 -15.03
N PRO A 68 17.02 15.15 -15.28
CA PRO A 68 17.59 14.98 -16.61
C PRO A 68 16.58 14.31 -17.57
N PRO A 69 16.76 14.46 -18.91
CA PRO A 69 15.78 14.04 -19.90
C PRO A 69 15.41 12.56 -19.71
N GLN A 70 14.15 12.33 -19.34
CA GLN A 70 13.63 10.99 -19.13
C GLN A 70 13.62 10.23 -20.46
N GLN A 71 14.23 9.05 -20.48
CA GLN A 71 13.99 8.04 -21.52
C GLN A 71 12.47 7.88 -21.71
N PRO A 72 11.98 7.60 -22.94
CA PRO A 72 10.55 7.37 -23.16
C PRO A 72 10.06 6.34 -22.14
N PRO A 73 8.92 6.59 -21.48
CA PRO A 73 8.49 5.77 -20.37
C PRO A 73 8.43 4.31 -20.81
N ALA A 74 9.11 3.45 -20.08
CA ALA A 74 9.06 2.01 -20.33
C ALA A 74 7.59 1.58 -20.36
N ALA A 75 7.21 0.80 -21.39
CA ALA A 75 5.83 0.33 -21.52
C ALA A 75 5.42 -0.39 -20.23
N ALA A 76 4.42 0.17 -19.56
CA ALA A 76 3.81 -0.39 -18.37
C ALA A 76 2.34 -0.70 -18.68
N PHE A 77 1.85 -1.80 -18.13
CA PHE A 77 0.49 -2.28 -18.36
C PHE A 77 -0.16 -2.59 -17.02
N ARG A 78 -1.41 -2.16 -16.86
CA ARG A 78 -2.30 -2.52 -15.76
C ARG A 78 -3.27 -3.59 -16.25
N PHE A 79 -3.38 -4.66 -15.47
CA PHE A 79 -4.36 -5.73 -15.64
C PHE A 79 -5.29 -5.68 -14.42
N SER A 80 -6.59 -5.47 -14.62
CA SER A 80 -7.55 -5.34 -13.53
C SER A 80 -8.70 -6.33 -13.64
N THR A 81 -9.35 -6.59 -12.50
CA THR A 81 -10.66 -7.25 -12.46
C THR A 81 -11.70 -6.36 -13.13
N GLU A 82 -12.83 -6.93 -13.56
CA GLU A 82 -13.95 -6.16 -14.15
C GLU A 82 -14.45 -5.03 -13.22
N SER A 83 -14.39 -5.26 -11.90
CA SER A 83 -14.75 -4.29 -10.87
C SER A 83 -13.69 -3.20 -10.60
N ASP A 84 -12.50 -3.33 -11.19
CA ASP A 84 -11.29 -2.56 -10.88
C ASP A 84 -10.83 -2.61 -9.41
N ALA A 85 -11.41 -3.52 -8.62
CA ALA A 85 -11.12 -3.64 -7.19
C ALA A 85 -9.77 -4.29 -6.90
N ARG A 86 -9.22 -5.06 -7.86
CA ARG A 86 -7.87 -5.62 -7.79
C ARG A 86 -7.14 -5.40 -9.11
N PHE A 87 -5.84 -5.15 -9.05
CA PHE A 87 -5.03 -5.07 -10.25
C PHE A 87 -3.59 -5.53 -10.05
N VAL A 88 -2.98 -5.96 -11.15
CA VAL A 88 -1.54 -6.15 -11.31
C VAL A 88 -1.03 -5.13 -12.31
N GLN A 89 0.05 -4.46 -11.98
CA GLN A 89 0.75 -3.57 -12.90
C GLN A 89 2.16 -4.09 -13.14
N LEU A 90 2.56 -4.16 -14.41
CA LEU A 90 3.86 -4.64 -14.84
C LEU A 90 4.57 -3.61 -15.70
N SER A 91 5.88 -3.50 -15.50
CA SER A 91 6.81 -2.78 -16.36
C SER A 91 8.13 -3.55 -16.44
N LYS A 92 9.13 -3.04 -17.17
CA LYS A 92 10.42 -3.74 -17.35
C LYS A 92 11.14 -4.05 -16.03
N ASN A 93 10.92 -3.25 -14.99
CA ASN A 93 11.65 -3.32 -13.72
C ASN A 93 10.75 -3.20 -12.50
N ASN A 94 9.42 -3.21 -12.68
CA ASN A 94 8.49 -3.04 -11.57
C ASN A 94 7.27 -3.96 -11.71
N PHE A 95 6.87 -4.52 -10.58
CA PHE A 95 5.64 -5.28 -10.39
C PHE A 95 4.87 -4.62 -9.24
N ILE A 96 3.57 -4.40 -9.43
CA ILE A 96 2.67 -3.92 -8.37
C ILE A 96 1.46 -4.85 -8.33
N TYR A 97 1.07 -5.26 -7.13
CA TYR A 97 -0.24 -5.84 -6.87
C TYR A 97 -0.97 -4.98 -5.85
N GLN A 98 -2.22 -4.66 -6.13
CA GLN A 98 -3.05 -3.83 -5.26
C GLN A 98 -4.47 -4.39 -5.18
N THR A 99 -5.07 -4.27 -4.00
CA THR A 99 -6.47 -4.59 -3.74
C THR A 99 -7.15 -3.45 -2.98
N HIS A 100 -8.39 -3.14 -3.38
CA HIS A 100 -9.36 -2.27 -2.70
C HIS A 100 -10.58 -3.06 -2.20
N GLU A 101 -10.58 -4.38 -2.38
CA GLU A 101 -11.61 -5.25 -1.80
C GLU A 101 -11.46 -5.32 -0.28
N ALA A 102 -12.46 -5.91 0.38
CA ALA A 102 -12.35 -6.25 1.79
C ALA A 102 -11.05 -7.03 2.03
N TYR A 103 -10.20 -6.52 2.94
CA TYR A 103 -8.87 -7.07 3.16
C TYR A 103 -8.97 -8.55 3.61
N PRO A 104 -8.43 -9.51 2.84
CA PRO A 104 -8.62 -10.93 3.14
C PRO A 104 -7.77 -11.41 4.32
N GLY A 105 -6.84 -10.57 4.81
CA GLY A 105 -5.84 -10.95 5.79
C GLY A 105 -4.47 -11.20 5.16
N TRP A 106 -3.43 -11.15 5.99
CA TRP A 106 -2.05 -11.11 5.52
C TRP A 106 -1.61 -12.39 4.80
N ALA A 107 -1.98 -13.55 5.35
CA ALA A 107 -1.61 -14.83 4.76
C ALA A 107 -2.14 -14.98 3.33
N ASP A 108 -3.42 -14.65 3.11
CA ASP A 108 -4.08 -14.78 1.81
C ASP A 108 -3.59 -13.72 0.82
N TYR A 109 -3.43 -12.47 1.27
CA TYR A 109 -2.87 -11.41 0.46
C TYR A 109 -1.44 -11.75 -0.01
N ARG A 110 -0.56 -12.18 0.91
CA ARG A 110 0.82 -12.56 0.60
C ARG A 110 0.88 -13.78 -0.32
N ALA A 111 0.02 -14.78 -0.11
CA ALA A 111 -0.04 -15.96 -0.98
C ALA A 111 -0.43 -15.57 -2.42
N LYS A 112 -1.48 -14.76 -2.60
CA LYS A 112 -1.89 -14.27 -3.92
C LYS A 112 -0.83 -13.39 -4.57
N LEU A 113 -0.20 -12.50 -3.81
CA LEU A 113 0.92 -11.67 -4.26
C LEU A 113 2.06 -12.53 -4.84
N LEU A 114 2.51 -13.55 -4.09
CA LEU A 114 3.60 -14.43 -4.52
C LEU A 114 3.21 -15.30 -5.73
N GLU A 115 1.94 -15.73 -5.82
CA GLU A 115 1.40 -16.41 -7.01
C GLU A 115 1.53 -15.52 -8.26
N LEU A 116 1.09 -14.26 -8.17
CA LEU A 116 1.12 -13.30 -9.28
C LEU A 116 2.54 -12.89 -9.63
N TRP A 117 3.41 -12.72 -8.63
CA TRP A 117 4.83 -12.48 -8.84
C TRP A 117 5.49 -13.65 -9.58
N ALA A 118 5.18 -14.91 -9.21
CA ALA A 118 5.74 -16.07 -9.87
C ALA A 118 5.35 -16.15 -11.36
N LYS A 119 4.10 -15.80 -11.72
CA LYS A 119 3.66 -15.70 -13.13
C LYS A 119 4.43 -14.60 -13.87
N SER A 120 4.65 -13.47 -13.19
CA SER A 120 5.32 -12.30 -13.77
C SER A 120 6.82 -12.53 -13.97
N SER A 121 7.48 -13.18 -13.00
CA SER A 121 8.94 -13.37 -13.00
C SER A 121 9.42 -14.26 -14.14
N VAL A 122 8.61 -15.21 -14.60
CA VAL A 122 8.90 -16.03 -15.80
C VAL A 122 9.08 -15.17 -17.05
N LEU A 123 8.25 -14.13 -17.20
CA LEU A 123 8.27 -13.23 -18.37
C LEU A 123 9.32 -12.13 -18.23
N LEU A 124 9.50 -11.63 -17.00
CA LEU A 124 10.34 -10.47 -16.70
C LEU A 124 11.81 -10.85 -16.51
N ALA A 125 12.11 -12.13 -16.26
CA ALA A 125 13.45 -12.66 -15.98
C ALA A 125 14.28 -11.77 -15.04
N PRO A 126 13.76 -11.46 -13.83
CA PRO A 126 14.47 -10.63 -12.87
C PRO A 126 15.76 -11.32 -12.42
N THR A 127 16.84 -10.55 -12.27
CA THR A 127 18.14 -11.03 -11.79
C THR A 127 18.36 -10.73 -10.31
N ALA A 128 17.72 -9.68 -9.79
CA ALA A 128 17.75 -9.32 -8.37
C ALA A 128 16.51 -8.48 -8.03
N ILE A 129 15.98 -8.62 -6.82
CA ILE A 129 15.05 -7.63 -6.25
C ILE A 129 15.89 -6.48 -5.70
N VAL A 130 15.50 -5.25 -5.97
CA VAL A 130 16.23 -4.04 -5.52
C VAL A 130 15.43 -3.18 -4.56
N LYS A 131 14.10 -3.34 -4.54
CA LYS A 131 13.20 -2.68 -3.60
C LYS A 131 11.94 -3.52 -3.40
N LEU A 132 11.50 -3.61 -2.15
CA LEU A 132 10.17 -4.07 -1.75
C LEU A 132 9.44 -2.95 -1.03
N GLY A 133 8.22 -2.67 -1.44
CA GLY A 133 7.30 -1.75 -0.79
C GLY A 133 6.03 -2.48 -0.37
N LEU A 134 5.53 -2.18 0.82
CA LEU A 134 4.24 -2.66 1.32
C LEU A 134 3.50 -1.50 1.96
N ARG A 135 2.25 -1.29 1.55
CA ARG A 135 1.43 -0.16 1.98
C ARG A 135 0.03 -0.59 2.37
N TYR A 136 -0.44 -0.06 3.49
CA TYR A 136 -1.80 -0.20 3.96
C TYR A 136 -2.45 1.16 4.12
N ILE A 137 -3.62 1.33 3.52
CA ILE A 137 -4.45 2.52 3.75
C ILE A 137 -5.64 2.11 4.60
N ASN A 138 -5.72 2.71 5.78
CA ASN A 138 -6.87 2.60 6.66
C ASN A 138 -7.77 3.82 6.47
N ARG A 139 -9.07 3.58 6.40
CA ARG A 139 -10.12 4.61 6.46
C ARG A 139 -10.91 4.41 7.75
N ILE A 140 -10.52 5.14 8.78
CA ILE A 140 -11.18 5.09 10.10
C ILE A 140 -12.40 6.03 10.06
N PRO A 141 -13.62 5.55 10.26
CA PRO A 141 -14.81 6.40 10.18
C PRO A 141 -14.82 7.40 11.33
N LYS A 142 -15.33 8.61 11.07
CA LYS A 142 -15.74 9.54 12.12
C LYS A 142 -17.21 9.31 12.44
N THR A 143 -17.59 9.48 13.69
CA THR A 143 -19.00 9.38 14.12
C THR A 143 -19.47 10.71 14.68
N GLY A 144 -20.78 10.90 14.82
CA GLY A 144 -21.35 12.11 15.39
C GLY A 144 -20.80 12.44 16.80
N GLN A 145 -20.47 11.39 17.57
CA GLN A 145 -19.90 11.51 18.92
C GLN A 145 -18.36 11.61 18.93
N HIS A 146 -17.68 11.08 17.90
CA HIS A 146 -16.22 10.96 17.84
C HIS A 146 -15.68 11.47 16.50
N LYS A 147 -15.42 12.78 16.44
CA LYS A 147 -14.97 13.48 15.22
C LYS A 147 -13.48 13.83 15.25
N ALA A 148 -12.88 13.88 16.43
CA ALA A 148 -11.52 14.38 16.60
C ALA A 148 -10.50 13.26 16.35
N LEU A 149 -9.32 13.62 15.83
CA LEU A 149 -8.26 12.65 15.58
C LEU A 149 -7.83 11.91 16.86
N VAL A 150 -7.78 12.63 17.99
CA VAL A 150 -7.42 12.09 19.31
C VAL A 150 -8.41 11.05 19.84
N ASP A 151 -9.64 11.03 19.35
CA ASP A 151 -10.62 9.99 19.72
C ASP A 151 -10.16 8.62 19.19
N TRP A 152 -9.56 8.60 18.00
CA TRP A 152 -9.26 7.39 17.24
C TRP A 152 -7.79 6.98 17.30
N LEU A 153 -6.87 7.94 17.36
CA LEU A 153 -5.43 7.71 17.41
C LEU A 153 -4.81 8.34 18.65
N GLN A 154 -3.71 7.75 19.11
CA GLN A 154 -2.90 8.24 20.23
C GLN A 154 -1.49 8.60 19.79
N THR A 155 -0.78 9.36 20.63
CA THR A 155 0.55 9.87 20.30
C THR A 155 1.55 8.72 20.18
N THR A 156 2.28 8.69 19.07
CA THR A 156 3.42 7.79 18.82
C THR A 156 4.50 8.55 18.05
N PRO A 157 5.70 7.97 17.82
CA PRO A 157 6.67 8.54 16.90
C PRO A 157 6.11 8.78 15.49
N ASP A 158 5.14 7.95 15.06
CA ASP A 158 4.51 8.03 13.74
C ASP A 158 3.28 8.97 13.72
N VAL A 159 2.68 9.27 14.88
CA VAL A 159 1.54 10.18 15.04
C VAL A 159 1.88 11.25 16.09
N PRO A 160 2.45 12.39 15.68
CA PRO A 160 2.88 13.44 16.60
C PRO A 160 1.71 14.07 17.35
N GLY A 161 1.91 14.41 18.63
CA GLY A 161 0.86 15.02 19.46
C GLY A 161 0.31 16.35 18.90
N ALA A 162 1.12 17.12 18.15
CA ALA A 162 0.67 18.32 17.46
C ALA A 162 -0.42 18.06 16.41
N LEU A 163 -0.45 16.86 15.82
CA LEU A 163 -1.51 16.47 14.90
C LEU A 163 -2.81 16.18 15.65
N LEU A 164 -2.73 15.57 16.84
CA LEU A 164 -3.89 15.20 17.65
C LEU A 164 -4.66 16.41 18.21
N THR A 165 -4.00 17.56 18.34
CA THR A 165 -4.65 18.82 18.77
C THR A 165 -5.37 19.54 17.62
N SER A 166 -5.24 19.05 16.39
CA SER A 166 -5.91 19.60 15.22
C SER A 166 -7.41 19.32 15.27
N LYS A 167 -8.21 20.28 14.79
CA LYS A 167 -9.68 20.21 14.82
C LYS A 167 -10.24 19.86 13.44
N GLU A 168 -10.52 20.87 12.63
CA GLU A 168 -11.30 20.73 11.39
C GLU A 168 -10.49 20.10 10.24
N HIS A 169 -9.21 20.48 10.13
CA HIS A 169 -8.31 20.00 9.08
C HIS A 169 -6.98 19.59 9.67
N PHE A 170 -6.44 18.49 9.16
CA PHE A 170 -5.10 18.03 9.49
C PHE A 170 -4.53 17.24 8.32
N LEU A 171 -3.22 17.38 8.15
CA LEU A 171 -2.38 16.55 7.30
C LEU A 171 -1.04 16.44 8.03
N GLY A 172 -0.70 15.22 8.44
CA GLY A 172 0.60 14.90 9.01
C GLY A 172 1.26 13.86 8.13
N ARG A 173 2.55 14.04 7.86
CA ARG A 173 3.39 13.04 7.22
C ARG A 173 4.68 12.91 8.01
N VAL A 174 4.93 11.71 8.51
CA VAL A 174 6.16 11.36 9.20
C VAL A 174 6.94 10.41 8.32
N GLU A 175 8.18 10.77 8.00
CA GLU A 175 9.13 9.92 7.31
C GLU A 175 10.26 9.57 8.26
N SER A 176 10.55 8.28 8.39
CA SER A 176 11.61 7.79 9.27
C SER A 176 12.35 6.62 8.64
N SER A 177 13.62 6.45 9.02
CA SER A 177 14.46 5.35 8.54
C SER A 177 14.84 4.45 9.72
N PRO A 178 14.06 3.39 10.00
CA PRO A 178 14.31 2.50 11.15
C PRO A 178 15.59 1.66 10.99
N ALA A 179 16.12 1.55 9.77
CA ALA A 179 17.39 0.92 9.44
C ALA A 179 17.96 1.56 8.16
N PRO A 180 19.27 1.41 7.86
CA PRO A 180 19.84 1.84 6.59
C PRO A 180 19.06 1.27 5.40
N SER A 181 18.74 2.10 4.42
CA SER A 181 17.94 1.73 3.23
C SER A 181 16.50 1.28 3.49
N HIS A 182 16.00 1.44 4.71
CA HIS A 182 14.58 1.25 5.02
C HIS A 182 13.92 2.62 5.21
N LEU A 183 12.72 2.78 4.67
CA LEU A 183 11.93 4.00 4.78
C LEU A 183 10.52 3.65 5.26
N ARG A 184 10.08 4.28 6.35
CA ARG A 184 8.71 4.22 6.85
C ARG A 184 8.08 5.57 6.61
N LEU A 185 6.94 5.58 5.93
CA LEU A 185 6.15 6.77 5.71
C LEU A 185 4.78 6.56 6.33
N VAL A 186 4.37 7.49 7.17
CA VAL A 186 3.07 7.47 7.81
C VAL A 186 2.37 8.78 7.49
N THR A 187 1.25 8.68 6.77
CA THR A 187 0.40 9.82 6.43
C THR A 187 -0.92 9.71 7.17
N VAL A 188 -1.26 10.76 7.89
CA VAL A 188 -2.53 10.90 8.61
C VAL A 188 -3.24 12.13 8.07
N ALA A 189 -4.39 11.93 7.46
CA ALA A 189 -5.11 13.00 6.77
C ALA A 189 -6.62 12.94 7.02
N ASN A 190 -7.28 14.08 6.89
CA ASN A 190 -8.74 14.14 6.94
C ASN A 190 -9.33 13.78 5.57
N ALA A 191 -10.26 12.83 5.51
CA ALA A 191 -11.10 12.58 4.33
C ALA A 191 -12.38 13.39 4.44
N VAL A 192 -12.71 14.10 3.36
CA VAL A 192 -13.91 14.93 3.29
C VAL A 192 -15.19 14.10 3.46
N PRO A 193 -16.24 14.67 4.08
CA PRO A 193 -17.56 14.07 4.11
C PRO A 193 -18.08 13.70 2.72
N THR A 194 -18.76 12.56 2.63
CA THR A 194 -19.51 12.12 1.45
C THR A 194 -20.96 11.83 1.86
N PRO A 195 -21.91 11.71 0.92
CA PRO A 195 -23.27 11.30 1.24
C PRO A 195 -23.34 10.01 2.07
N ASP A 196 -22.44 9.06 1.80
CA ASP A 196 -22.35 7.77 2.51
C ASP A 196 -21.53 7.85 3.81
N ALA A 197 -20.80 8.94 4.05
CA ALA A 197 -19.99 9.18 5.24
C ALA A 197 -20.05 10.67 5.64
N PRO A 198 -21.17 11.14 6.22
CA PRO A 198 -21.44 12.56 6.43
C PRO A 198 -20.50 13.23 7.43
N GLU A 199 -19.80 12.44 8.27
CA GLU A 199 -18.81 12.93 9.22
C GLU A 199 -17.37 12.85 8.68
N GLY A 200 -17.20 12.32 7.46
CA GLY A 200 -15.89 12.06 6.86
C GLY A 200 -15.19 10.85 7.49
N ALA A 201 -13.88 10.80 7.31
CA ALA A 201 -13.04 9.74 7.86
C ALA A 201 -11.62 10.26 8.14
N ILE A 202 -10.85 9.47 8.86
CA ILE A 202 -9.41 9.67 9.04
C ILE A 202 -8.73 8.67 8.10
N ILE A 203 -7.90 9.17 7.19
CA ILE A 203 -7.01 8.33 6.40
C ILE A 203 -5.74 8.12 7.20
N PHE A 204 -5.43 6.86 7.46
CA PHE A 204 -4.19 6.45 8.12
C PHE A 204 -3.45 5.48 7.22
N ASP A 205 -2.49 6.04 6.50
CA ASP A 205 -1.74 5.41 5.44
C ASP A 205 -0.31 5.13 5.91
N ILE A 206 0.09 3.86 5.86
CA ILE A 206 1.36 3.38 6.37
C ILE A 206 2.07 2.64 5.24
N ASP A 207 3.24 3.14 4.85
CA ASP A 207 4.11 2.57 3.83
C ASP A 207 5.45 2.16 4.45
N ARG A 208 5.89 0.94 4.13
CA ARG A 208 7.20 0.40 4.47
C ARG A 208 7.91 -0.03 3.22
N ILE A 209 9.09 0.57 3.04
CA ILE A 209 9.95 0.34 1.88
C ILE A 209 11.30 -0.15 2.37
N ALA A 210 11.82 -1.21 1.77
CA ALA A 210 13.18 -1.68 1.90
C ALA A 210 13.88 -1.60 0.54
N THR A 211 15.00 -0.89 0.47
CA THR A 211 15.83 -0.75 -0.75
C THR A 211 17.14 -1.51 -0.57
N GLU A 212 17.06 -2.83 -0.73
CA GLU A 212 18.20 -3.73 -0.56
C GLU A 212 18.17 -4.81 -1.65
N GLN A 213 19.32 -5.39 -1.94
CA GLN A 213 19.39 -6.49 -2.90
C GLN A 213 18.92 -7.78 -2.23
N LEU A 214 17.87 -8.39 -2.78
CA LEU A 214 17.38 -9.70 -2.35
C LEU A 214 17.46 -10.70 -3.50
N PRO A 215 17.71 -11.99 -3.19
CA PRO A 215 17.55 -13.07 -4.16
C PRO A 215 16.15 -13.07 -4.77
N VAL A 216 16.05 -13.42 -6.04
CA VAL A 216 14.76 -13.65 -6.71
C VAL A 216 14.22 -15.01 -6.30
N SER A 217 13.74 -15.11 -5.07
CA SER A 217 13.09 -16.32 -4.55
C SER A 217 11.84 -15.97 -3.76
N ALA A 218 10.82 -16.83 -3.84
CA ALA A 218 9.58 -16.62 -3.09
C ALA A 218 9.84 -16.58 -1.58
N ALA A 219 10.79 -17.37 -1.08
CA ALA A 219 11.17 -17.38 0.34
C ALA A 219 11.77 -16.05 0.79
N ALA A 220 12.76 -15.50 0.06
CA ALA A 220 13.40 -14.24 0.43
C ALA A 220 12.44 -13.05 0.37
N ILE A 221 11.56 -13.03 -0.65
CA ILE A 221 10.53 -12.00 -0.78
C ILE A 221 9.51 -12.14 0.36
N SER A 222 9.03 -13.36 0.64
CA SER A 222 8.07 -13.60 1.72
C SER A 222 8.61 -13.18 3.08
N GLU A 223 9.84 -13.58 3.42
CA GLU A 223 10.48 -13.23 4.70
C GLU A 223 10.59 -11.71 4.87
N LYS A 224 11.04 -11.01 3.82
CA LYS A 224 11.14 -9.55 3.89
C LYS A 224 9.77 -8.89 4.00
N LEU A 225 8.78 -9.38 3.25
CA LEU A 225 7.40 -8.89 3.34
C LEU A 225 6.81 -9.08 4.73
N ASP A 226 7.10 -10.18 5.41
CA ASP A 226 6.67 -10.42 6.79
C ASP A 226 7.25 -9.37 7.74
N VAL A 227 8.53 -9.01 7.58
CA VAL A 227 9.13 -7.91 8.35
C VAL A 227 8.44 -6.57 8.08
N LEU A 228 8.19 -6.23 6.80
CA LEU A 228 7.48 -4.99 6.46
C LEU A 228 6.05 -4.98 7.02
N HIS A 229 5.36 -6.12 6.99
CA HIS A 229 4.02 -6.28 7.53
C HIS A 229 3.99 -6.10 9.06
N GLU A 230 4.92 -6.71 9.79
CA GLU A 230 5.02 -6.52 11.24
C GLU A 230 5.30 -5.05 11.61
N ASP A 231 6.17 -4.37 10.87
CA ASP A 231 6.43 -2.95 11.07
C ASP A 231 5.16 -2.11 10.91
N ILE A 232 4.37 -2.37 9.85
CA ILE A 232 3.11 -1.66 9.59
C ILE A 232 2.09 -1.95 10.69
N TRP A 233 1.97 -3.22 11.07
CA TRP A 233 1.08 -3.66 12.14
C TRP A 233 1.42 -2.96 13.46
N ASN A 234 2.70 -2.88 13.81
CA ASN A 234 3.15 -2.20 15.01
C ASN A 234 2.82 -0.71 14.99
N SER A 235 3.07 -0.01 13.87
CA SER A 235 2.67 1.39 13.70
C SER A 235 1.15 1.57 13.87
N PHE A 236 0.34 0.71 13.27
CA PHE A 236 -1.12 0.77 13.38
C PHE A 236 -1.61 0.49 14.81
N ASN A 237 -1.20 -0.63 15.39
CA ASN A 237 -1.69 -1.11 16.68
C ASN A 237 -1.26 -0.22 17.87
N THR A 238 -0.05 0.36 17.79
CA THR A 238 0.44 1.32 18.80
C THR A 238 -0.24 2.68 18.68
N ALA A 239 -0.53 3.15 17.46
CA ALA A 239 -1.27 4.39 17.25
C ALA A 239 -2.77 4.27 17.55
N SER A 240 -3.33 3.05 17.56
CA SER A 240 -4.75 2.84 17.78
C SER A 240 -5.18 3.14 19.22
N SER A 241 -6.13 4.06 19.40
CA SER A 241 -6.73 4.37 20.71
C SER A 241 -7.59 3.20 21.23
N PRO A 242 -7.97 3.20 22.52
CA PRO A 242 -8.96 2.25 23.04
C PRO A 242 -10.30 2.28 22.29
N LEU A 243 -10.74 3.46 21.85
CA LEU A 243 -11.97 3.62 21.08
C LEU A 243 -11.86 2.94 19.71
N LEU A 244 -10.76 3.16 18.98
CA LEU A 244 -10.55 2.49 17.70
C LEU A 244 -10.50 0.97 17.88
N LYS A 245 -9.83 0.47 18.92
CA LYS A 245 -9.80 -0.97 19.22
C LYS A 245 -11.19 -1.54 19.51
N ALA A 246 -12.03 -0.81 20.25
CA ALA A 246 -13.41 -1.19 20.52
C ALA A 246 -14.28 -1.16 19.25
N TYR A 247 -14.05 -0.20 18.36
CA TYR A 247 -14.73 -0.12 17.07
C TYR A 247 -14.35 -1.31 16.19
N LEU A 248 -13.06 -1.58 16.05
CA LEU A 248 -12.52 -2.70 15.26
C LEU A 248 -13.11 -4.04 15.75
N SER A 249 -13.21 -4.26 17.07
CA SER A 249 -13.80 -5.48 17.64
C SER A 249 -15.33 -5.57 17.56
N GLY A 250 -16.00 -4.54 17.05
CA GLY A 250 -17.47 -4.48 16.98
C GLY A 250 -18.13 -4.21 18.33
N SER A 251 -17.37 -3.80 19.35
CA SER A 251 -17.90 -3.44 20.67
C SER A 251 -18.64 -2.11 20.66
N ILE A 252 -18.34 -1.25 19.68
CA ILE A 252 -19.05 0.00 19.38
C ILE A 252 -19.26 0.14 17.87
N ARG A 253 -20.15 1.04 17.45
CA ARG A 253 -20.46 1.35 16.05
C ARG A 253 -20.18 2.80 15.72
#